data_AF-A0A554KLW8-F1
#
_entry.id   AF-A0A554KLW8-F1
#
_cell.length_a   1.000
_cell.length_b   1.000
_cell.length_c   1.000
_cell.angle_alpha   90.00
_cell.angle_beta   90.00
_cell.angle_gamma   90.00
#
_symmetry.space_group_name_H-M   'P 1'
#
loop_
_entity.id
_entity.type
_entity.pdbx_description
1 polymer ?
#
loop_
_entity_poly.entity_id
_entity_poly.type
_entity_poly.pdbx_seq_one_letter_code
_entity_poly.pdbx_strand_id
1 'polypeptide(L)'
;ATKTASDLKRDWMQMSDGCFEPLTFGELLVDQRFITLPLPGDNHGHGGLRQAHYVFIKTHSKVAEAAPGLPYAQPHGRALNESRKMPSDFPNLMPVILLE
;
A
#
# COMPACT_ATOMS: atom_id res chain seq x y z
N ALA A 1 -11.15 13.63 27.21
CA ALA A 1 -10.90 12.51 28.14
C ALA A 1 -10.06 11.47 27.44
N THR A 2 -8.99 10.98 28.06
CA THR A 2 -8.14 9.94 27.48
C THR A 2 -8.88 8.60 27.54
N LYS A 3 -9.18 7.99 26.39
CA LYS A 3 -9.81 6.66 26.33
C LYS A 3 -8.86 5.63 26.93
N THR A 4 -9.40 4.71 27.74
CA THR A 4 -8.62 3.57 28.21
C THR A 4 -8.50 2.51 27.10
N ALA A 5 -7.55 1.58 27.24
CA ALA A 5 -7.43 0.45 26.31
C ALA A 5 -8.72 -0.40 26.25
N SER A 6 -9.42 -0.53 27.38
CA SER A 6 -10.71 -1.23 27.45
C SER A 6 -11.80 -0.50 26.66
N ASP A 7 -11.80 0.84 26.69
CA ASP A 7 -12.75 1.64 25.91
C ASP A 7 -12.49 1.46 24.41
N LEU A 8 -11.21 1.49 23.99
CA LEU A 8 -10.83 1.24 22.60
C LEU A 8 -11.25 -0.15 22.11
N LYS A 9 -11.00 -1.19 22.92
CA LYS A 9 -11.43 -2.56 22.58
C LYS A 9 -12.94 -2.64 22.40
N ARG A 10 -13.72 -2.05 23.31
CA ARG A 10 -15.18 -2.05 23.21
C ARG A 10 -15.65 -1.34 21.94
N ASP A 11 -15.06 -0.20 21.61
CA ASP A 11 -15.39 0.56 20.41
C ASP A 11 -15.10 -0.27 19.15
N TRP A 12 -13.92 -0.90 19.06
CA TRP A 12 -13.55 -1.76 17.93
C TRP A 12 -14.49 -2.96 17.76
N MET A 13 -14.94 -3.58 18.85
CA MET A 13 -15.86 -4.72 18.77
C MET A 13 -17.26 -4.35 18.26
N GLN A 14 -17.60 -3.05 18.19
CA GLN A 14 -18.86 -2.57 17.60
C GLN A 14 -18.71 -2.12 16.14
N MET A 15 -17.49 -2.06 15.62
CA MET A 15 -17.23 -1.69 14.23
C MET A 15 -17.53 -2.88 13.32
N SER A 16 -18.01 -2.62 12.11
CA SER A 16 -18.19 -3.67 11.12
C SER A 16 -16.85 -4.21 10.64
N ASP A 17 -16.84 -5.46 10.16
CA ASP A 17 -15.64 -6.11 9.64
C ASP A 17 -14.95 -5.30 8.53
N GLY A 18 -15.73 -4.57 7.73
CA GLY A 18 -15.22 -3.68 6.67
C GLY A 18 -14.30 -2.56 7.18
N CYS A 19 -14.39 -2.16 8.45
CA CYS A 19 -13.43 -1.21 9.03
C CYS A 19 -12.03 -1.79 9.25
N PHE A 20 -11.88 -3.11 9.15
CA PHE A 20 -10.63 -3.84 9.31
C PHE A 20 -10.15 -4.43 7.98
N GLU A 21 -10.93 -4.29 6.90
CA GLU A 21 -10.50 -4.65 5.55
C GLU A 21 -9.40 -3.67 5.10
N PRO A 22 -8.20 -4.17 4.74
CA PRO A 22 -7.12 -3.30 4.33
C PRO A 22 -7.42 -2.71 2.96
N LEU A 23 -7.18 -1.40 2.80
CA LEU A 23 -7.12 -0.78 1.49
C LEU A 23 -6.00 -1.42 0.68
N THR A 24 -6.28 -1.74 -0.58
CA THR A 24 -5.30 -2.30 -1.50
C THR A 24 -4.82 -1.27 -2.51
N PHE A 25 -3.63 -1.48 -3.07
CA PHE A 25 -3.08 -0.64 -4.12
C PHE A 25 -4.02 -0.55 -5.34
N GLY A 26 -4.74 -1.63 -5.66
CA GLY A 26 -5.70 -1.68 -6.77
C GLY A 26 -6.84 -0.67 -6.62
N GLU A 27 -7.25 -0.41 -5.39
CA GLU A 27 -8.36 0.50 -5.05
C GLU A 27 -7.97 1.97 -5.04
N LEU A 28 -6.67 2.28 -4.96
CA LEU A 28 -6.19 3.66 -5.03
C LEU A 28 -6.51 4.30 -6.40
N LEU A 29 -6.85 5.58 -6.39
CA LEU A 29 -6.90 6.41 -7.59
C LEU A 29 -5.50 6.88 -7.98
N VAL A 30 -5.34 7.27 -9.24
CA VAL A 30 -4.13 7.98 -9.70
C VAL A 30 -4.00 9.28 -8.91
N ASP A 31 -2.75 9.69 -8.67
CA ASP A 31 -2.33 10.84 -7.87
C ASP A 31 -2.53 10.73 -6.35
N GLN A 32 -3.13 9.64 -5.86
CA GLN A 32 -3.20 9.39 -4.43
C GLN A 32 -1.83 9.00 -3.85
N ARG A 33 -1.53 9.57 -2.68
CA ARG A 33 -0.33 9.31 -1.89
C ARG A 33 -0.56 8.17 -0.93
N PHE A 34 0.40 7.26 -0.80
CA PHE A 34 0.26 6.10 0.06
C PHE A 34 1.60 5.61 0.62
N ILE A 35 1.49 4.81 1.68
CA ILE A 35 2.54 3.95 2.20
C ILE A 35 2.17 2.50 1.92
N THR A 36 3.13 1.70 1.46
CA THR A 36 2.93 0.26 1.26
C THR A 36 3.19 -0.51 2.54
N LEU A 37 2.42 -1.59 2.75
CA LEU A 37 2.63 -2.59 3.78
C LEU A 37 3.19 -3.85 3.12
N PRO A 38 4.52 -3.97 2.96
CA PRO A 38 5.12 -5.09 2.26
C PRO A 38 4.83 -6.41 2.98
N LEU A 39 4.49 -7.43 2.19
CA LEU A 39 4.29 -8.79 2.70
C LEU A 39 5.63 -9.47 2.99
N PRO A 40 5.70 -10.45 3.91
CA PRO A 40 6.90 -11.23 4.15
C PRO A 40 7.45 -11.83 2.83
N GLY A 41 8.71 -11.52 2.51
CA GLY A 41 9.34 -11.92 1.24
C GLY A 41 9.50 -10.80 0.22
N ASP A 42 8.79 -9.67 0.38
CA ASP A 42 9.00 -8.44 -0.41
C ASP A 42 10.22 -7.66 0.13
N ASN A 43 11.41 -8.17 -0.17
CA ASN A 43 12.67 -7.68 0.42
C ASN A 43 13.41 -6.63 -0.41
N HIS A 44 12.85 -6.16 -1.55
CA HIS A 44 13.60 -5.28 -2.45
C HIS A 44 12.80 -4.03 -2.86
N GLY A 45 13.30 -2.87 -2.45
CA GLY A 45 13.03 -1.57 -3.11
C GLY A 45 11.93 -0.70 -2.50
N HIS A 46 11.01 -1.24 -1.71
CA HIS A 46 9.80 -0.51 -1.29
C HIS A 46 9.87 0.18 0.09
N GLY A 47 10.95 -0.03 0.83
CA GLY A 47 11.03 0.39 2.24
C GLY A 47 10.26 -0.59 3.12
N GLY A 48 10.92 -1.14 4.14
CA GLY A 48 10.36 -2.22 4.96
C GLY A 48 10.15 -1.79 6.41
N LEU A 49 9.53 -2.68 7.20
CA LEU A 49 9.25 -2.51 8.64
C LEU A 49 10.46 -2.07 9.49
N ARG A 50 11.70 -2.28 9.00
CA ARG A 50 12.96 -1.93 9.67
C ARG A 50 13.57 -0.59 9.21
N GLN A 51 12.96 0.10 8.26
CA GLN A 51 13.42 1.39 7.71
C GLN A 51 12.26 2.38 7.64
N ALA A 52 12.56 3.66 7.35
CA ALA A 52 11.52 4.63 7.08
C ALA A 52 10.66 4.15 5.90
N HIS A 53 9.33 4.15 6.09
CA HIS A 53 8.40 3.89 5.01
C HIS A 53 8.53 4.96 3.93
N TYR A 54 8.67 4.55 2.67
CA TYR A 54 8.62 5.50 1.57
C TYR A 54 7.18 5.91 1.28
N VAL A 55 7.01 7.18 0.96
CA VAL A 55 5.76 7.68 0.39
C VAL A 55 5.81 7.53 -1.12
N PHE A 56 4.73 7.00 -1.68
CA PHE A 56 4.54 6.81 -3.10
C PHE A 56 3.32 7.58 -3.59
N ILE A 57 3.34 8.01 -4.85
CA ILE A 57 2.17 8.53 -5.56
C ILE A 57 1.78 7.52 -6.63
N LYS A 58 0.53 7.05 -6.65
CA LYS A 58 0.05 6.17 -7.72
C LYS A 58 0.02 6.94 -9.04
N THR A 59 0.63 6.37 -10.07
CA THR A 59 0.73 7.02 -11.40
C THR A 59 -0.07 6.28 -12.46
N HIS A 60 -0.19 4.94 -12.34
CA HIS A 60 -0.90 4.12 -13.32
C HIS A 60 -1.69 3.01 -12.64
N SER A 61 -2.93 2.81 -13.06
CA SER A 61 -3.80 1.74 -12.57
C SER A 61 -3.51 0.37 -13.17
N LYS A 62 -2.89 0.33 -14.36
CA LYS A 62 -2.45 -0.89 -15.05
C LYS A 62 -1.17 -0.61 -15.81
N VAL A 63 -0.19 -1.49 -15.71
CA VAL A 63 1.00 -1.47 -16.58
C VAL A 63 0.82 -2.55 -17.64
N ALA A 64 0.69 -2.14 -18.91
CA ALA A 64 0.47 -3.08 -20.03
C ALA A 64 1.78 -3.71 -20.55
N GLU A 65 2.92 -3.09 -20.26
CA GLU A 65 4.22 -3.53 -20.75
C GLU A 65 5.04 -4.15 -19.62
N ALA A 66 5.25 -5.47 -19.72
CA ALA A 66 6.29 -6.13 -18.96
C ALA A 66 7.64 -5.51 -19.36
N ALA A 67 8.38 -4.97 -18.40
CA ALA A 67 9.81 -4.78 -18.62
C ALA A 67 10.42 -6.15 -19.01
N PRO A 68 11.36 -6.22 -19.97
CA PRO A 68 11.95 -7.49 -20.39
C PRO A 68 12.49 -8.24 -19.16
N GLY A 69 11.95 -9.43 -18.87
CA GLY A 69 12.41 -10.31 -17.79
C GLY A 69 11.48 -10.47 -16.59
N LEU A 70 10.34 -9.78 -16.53
CA LEU A 70 9.33 -9.98 -15.48
C LEU A 70 7.97 -10.34 -16.08
N PRO A 71 7.65 -11.64 -16.27
CA PRO A 71 6.27 -12.03 -16.51
C PRO A 71 5.49 -11.77 -15.23
N TYR A 72 4.74 -10.68 -15.21
CA TYR A 72 3.82 -10.41 -14.11
C TYR A 72 2.71 -11.46 -14.14
N ALA A 73 2.80 -12.44 -13.23
CA ALA A 73 1.77 -13.47 -13.08
C ALA A 73 0.46 -12.91 -12.48
N GLN A 74 0.45 -11.67 -12.01
CA GLN A 74 -0.68 -11.01 -11.36
C GLN A 74 -0.95 -9.62 -11.97
N PRO A 75 -2.11 -8.99 -11.75
CA PRO A 75 -2.36 -7.61 -12.14
C PRO A 75 -1.53 -6.61 -11.30
N HIS A 76 -0.86 -5.66 -11.95
CA HIS A 76 -0.08 -4.61 -11.30
C HIS A 76 -0.39 -3.22 -11.87
N GLY A 77 -0.13 -2.20 -11.05
CA GLY A 77 0.01 -0.81 -11.50
C GLY A 77 1.36 -0.23 -11.10
N ARG A 78 1.53 1.08 -11.27
CA ARG A 78 2.81 1.77 -11.05
C ARG A 78 2.63 2.97 -10.12
N ALA A 79 3.63 3.20 -9.28
CA ALA A 79 3.73 4.39 -8.45
C ALA A 79 5.14 4.99 -8.49
N LEU A 80 5.26 6.25 -8.08
CA LEU A 80 6.52 6.98 -8.00
C LEU A 80 6.91 7.17 -6.55
N ASN A 81 8.11 6.76 -6.16
CA ASN A 81 8.66 7.07 -4.84
C ASN A 81 8.93 8.59 -4.76
N GLU A 82 8.28 9.30 -3.83
CA GLU A 82 8.39 10.76 -3.75
C GLU A 82 9.81 11.24 -3.45
N SER A 83 10.54 10.50 -2.62
CA SER A 83 11.89 10.86 -2.17
C SER A 83 12.97 10.55 -3.22
N ARG A 84 12.85 9.39 -3.87
CA ARG A 84 13.86 8.88 -4.81
C ARG A 84 13.56 9.22 -6.27
N LYS A 85 12.34 9.67 -6.56
CA LYS A 85 11.83 9.91 -7.91
C LYS A 85 12.00 8.69 -8.84
N MET A 86 11.93 7.50 -8.25
CA MET A 86 12.03 6.22 -8.96
C MET A 86 10.66 5.57 -9.08
N PRO A 87 10.30 5.03 -10.27
CA PRO A 87 9.09 4.26 -10.43
C PRO A 87 9.22 2.86 -9.78
N SER A 88 8.12 2.35 -9.26
CA SER A 88 7.98 1.01 -8.69
C SER A 88 6.64 0.41 -9.12
N ASP A 89 6.64 -0.88 -9.43
CA ASP A 89 5.43 -1.61 -9.81
C ASP A 89 4.87 -2.34 -8.59
N PHE A 90 3.55 -2.26 -8.41
CA PHE A 90 2.86 -2.80 -7.23
C PHE A 90 1.76 -3.78 -7.65
N PRO A 91 1.68 -4.97 -7.03
CA PRO A 91 0.52 -5.85 -7.17
C PRO A 91 -0.75 -5.15 -6.73
N ASN A 92 -1.86 -5.35 -7.45
CA ASN A 92 -3.13 -4.73 -7.09
C ASN A 92 -3.63 -5.18 -5.70
N LEU A 93 -3.26 -6.38 -5.26
CA LEU A 93 -3.62 -6.92 -3.95
C LEU A 93 -2.69 -6.45 -2.80
N MET A 94 -1.67 -5.64 -3.09
CA MET A 94 -0.74 -5.15 -2.06
C MET A 94 -1.49 -4.24 -1.07
N PRO A 95 -1.46 -4.53 0.24
CA PRO A 95 -2.07 -3.65 1.25
C PRO A 95 -1.32 -2.31 1.35
N VAL A 96 -2.07 -1.23 1.53
CA VAL A 96 -1.55 0.14 1.59
C VAL A 96 -2.27 0.96 2.66
N ILE A 97 -1.62 2.05 3.07
CA ILE A 97 -2.21 3.10 3.90
C ILE A 97 -2.28 4.36 3.03
N LEU A 98 -3.49 4.87 2.81
CA LEU A 98 -3.70 6.15 2.14
C LEU A 98 -3.20 7.30 3.04
N LEU A 99 -2.52 8.27 2.44
CA LEU A 99 -2.15 9.52 3.11
C LEU A 99 -3.06 10.64 2.60
N GLU A 100 -3.61 11.42 3.52
CA GLU A 100 -4.37 12.65 3.23
C GLU A 100 -3.46 13.81 2.80
#